data_AF-A0A541BV37-F1
#
_entry.id   AF-A0A541BV37-F1
#
_cell.length_a   1.000
_cell.length_b   1.000
_cell.length_c   1.000
_cell.angle_alpha   90.00
_cell.angle_beta   90.00
_cell.angle_gamma   90.00
#
_symmetry.space_group_name_H-M   'P 1'
#
loop_
_entity.id
_entity.type
_entity.pdbx_description
1 polymer ?
#
loop_
_entity_poly.entity_id
_entity_poly.type
_entity_poly.pdbx_seq_one_letter_code
_entity_poly.pdbx_strand_id
1 'polypeptide(L)'
;MRPKSPPPEQPELFRSALMNLVDPRHPLVRLAGLIDWHRFAAAFGPLYRDGVGRPGLPTRLMVGLHLIKHMDGLSDEAVCARFLDSPYVQLFCGETHFQHALPLDRSSMTRWRKRIGAER
;
A
#
# COMPACT_ATOMS: atom_id res chain seq x y z
N MET A 1 16.05 -6.08 -0.72
CA MET A 1 15.68 -6.54 0.62
C MET A 1 14.16 -6.62 0.76
N ARG A 2 13.65 -7.57 1.57
CA ARG A 2 12.23 -7.61 1.95
C ARG A 2 11.78 -6.26 2.57
N PRO A 3 10.49 -5.88 2.42
CA PRO A 3 9.96 -4.73 3.15
C PRO A 3 10.12 -4.94 4.65
N LYS A 4 10.50 -3.87 5.37
CA LYS A 4 10.55 -3.90 6.83
C LYS A 4 9.12 -3.87 7.38
N SER A 5 8.87 -4.56 8.49
CA SER A 5 7.67 -4.33 9.28
C SER A 5 7.65 -2.86 9.72
N PRO A 6 6.48 -2.19 9.69
CA PRO A 6 6.40 -0.84 10.23
C PRO A 6 6.83 -0.86 11.71
N PRO A 7 7.54 0.17 12.19
CA PRO A 7 7.81 0.33 13.61
C PRO A 7 6.49 0.40 14.40
N PRO A 8 6.48 0.02 15.68
CA PRO A 8 5.29 0.19 16.52
C PRO A 8 4.83 1.66 16.49
N GLU A 9 3.52 1.87 16.34
CA GLU A 9 2.93 3.20 16.25
C GLU A 9 3.27 4.00 17.50
N GLN A 10 4.16 4.98 17.37
CA GLN A 10 4.22 6.07 18.34
C GLN A 10 3.08 7.01 17.97
N PRO A 11 2.18 7.35 18.90
CA PRO A 11 1.14 8.34 18.64
C PRO A 11 1.85 9.65 18.30
N GLU A 12 1.86 10.02 17.03
CA GLU A 12 2.24 11.37 16.66
C GLU A 12 1.18 12.29 17.26
N LEU A 13 1.55 12.94 18.36
CA LEU A 13 0.65 13.68 19.26
C LEU A 13 -0.28 14.67 18.54
N PHE A 14 0.07 15.07 17.31
CA PHE A 14 -0.61 16.09 16.52
C PHE A 14 -1.24 15.58 15.22
N ARG A 15 -1.06 14.30 14.83
CA ARG A 15 -1.67 13.77 13.60
C ARG A 15 -2.88 12.92 13.93
N SER A 16 -4.02 13.24 13.31
CA SER A 16 -5.20 12.38 13.39
C SER A 16 -4.95 11.07 12.64
N ALA A 17 -5.17 9.94 13.31
CA ALA A 17 -5.17 8.63 12.66
C ALA A 17 -6.23 8.58 11.56
N LEU A 18 -5.94 7.91 10.44
CA LEU A 18 -6.86 7.76 9.31
C LEU A 18 -8.19 7.14 9.73
N MET A 19 -8.18 6.21 10.69
CA MET A 19 -9.39 5.57 11.21
C MET A 19 -10.37 6.58 11.84
N ASN A 20 -9.87 7.72 12.33
CA ASN A 20 -10.71 8.80 12.88
C ASN A 20 -11.25 9.75 11.79
N LEU A 21 -10.72 9.68 10.56
CA LEU A 21 -11.07 10.57 9.45
C LEU A 21 -12.04 9.93 8.44
N VAL A 22 -12.15 8.60 8.43
CA VAL A 22 -12.95 7.84 7.46
C VAL A 22 -14.28 7.37 8.03
N ASP A 23 -15.30 7.22 7.19
CA ASP A 23 -16.51 6.46 7.57
C ASP A 23 -16.20 4.95 7.57
N PRO A 24 -16.35 4.22 8.70
CA PRO A 24 -16.12 2.78 8.76
C PRO A 24 -17.05 1.96 7.86
N ARG A 25 -18.18 2.52 7.44
CA ARG A 25 -19.14 1.89 6.52
C ARG A 25 -18.70 2.00 5.06
N HIS A 26 -17.71 2.83 4.75
CA HIS A 26 -17.23 3.03 3.39
C HIS A 26 -16.73 1.69 2.78
N PRO A 27 -17.07 1.36 1.52
CA PRO A 27 -16.74 0.08 0.92
C PRO A 27 -15.26 -0.30 0.98
N LEU A 28 -14.35 0.66 0.74
CA LEU A 28 -12.91 0.40 0.84
C LEU A 28 -12.45 0.10 2.27
N VAL A 29 -13.05 0.71 3.29
CA VAL A 29 -12.67 0.45 4.70
C VAL A 29 -13.10 -0.97 5.08
N ARG A 30 -14.33 -1.34 4.71
CA ARG A 30 -14.84 -2.70 4.91
C ARG A 30 -14.01 -3.73 4.16
N LEU A 31 -13.70 -3.47 2.89
CA LEU A 31 -12.88 -4.36 2.08
C LEU A 31 -11.47 -4.53 2.67
N ALA A 32 -10.86 -3.45 3.15
CA ALA A 32 -9.57 -3.52 3.82
C ALA A 32 -9.58 -4.44 5.05
N GLY A 33 -10.69 -4.49 5.79
CA GLY A 33 -10.86 -5.39 6.94
C GLY A 33 -11.11 -6.86 6.56
N LEU A 34 -11.61 -7.12 5.35
CA LEU A 34 -11.90 -8.48 4.86
C LEU A 34 -10.68 -9.17 4.22
N ILE A 35 -9.73 -8.38 3.72
CA ILE A 35 -8.54 -8.90 3.04
C ILE A 35 -7.53 -9.41 4.08
N ASP A 36 -7.12 -10.68 3.94
CA ASP A 36 -5.96 -11.22 4.65
C ASP A 36 -4.67 -10.70 3.99
N TRP A 37 -4.21 -9.54 4.47
CA TRP A 37 -3.00 -8.89 3.99
C TRP A 37 -1.72 -9.70 4.25
N HIS A 38 -1.72 -10.57 5.26
CA HIS A 38 -0.57 -11.42 5.58
C HIS A 38 -0.31 -12.43 4.47
N ARG A 39 -1.36 -12.95 3.81
CA ARG A 39 -1.19 -13.85 2.65
C ARG A 39 -0.40 -13.22 1.52
N PHE A 40 -0.60 -11.93 1.24
CA PHE A 40 0.21 -11.23 0.23
C PHE A 40 1.67 -11.06 0.67
N ALA A 41 1.90 -10.72 1.95
CA ALA A 41 3.26 -10.63 2.48
C ALA A 41 3.99 -11.97 2.41
N ALA A 42 3.31 -13.07 2.75
CA ALA A 42 3.83 -14.43 2.66
C ALA A 42 4.08 -14.88 1.21
N ALA A 43 3.16 -14.59 0.29
CA ALA A 43 3.28 -14.99 -1.12
C ALA A 43 4.38 -14.20 -1.85
N PHE A 44 4.47 -12.89 -1.62
CA PHE A 44 5.43 -12.05 -2.33
C PHE A 44 6.76 -11.87 -1.62
N GLY A 45 6.84 -12.12 -0.31
CA GLY A 45 8.07 -12.03 0.48
C GLY A 45 9.26 -12.80 -0.13
N PRO A 46 9.10 -14.07 -0.53
CA PRO A 46 10.15 -14.86 -1.19
C PRO A 46 10.66 -14.31 -2.52
N LEU A 47 9.92 -13.41 -3.17
CA LEU A 47 10.32 -12.77 -4.43
C LEU A 47 11.31 -11.61 -4.23
N TYR A 48 11.58 -11.24 -2.98
CA TYR A 48 12.60 -10.25 -2.62
C TYR A 48 13.89 -10.95 -2.25
N ARG A 49 15.02 -10.47 -2.77
CA ARG A 49 16.34 -10.89 -2.31
C ARG A 49 16.65 -10.25 -0.95
N ASP A 50 17.00 -11.09 0.03
CA ASP A 50 17.41 -10.65 1.36
C ASP A 50 18.83 -10.05 1.34
N GLY A 51 19.11 -9.16 2.28
CA GLY A 51 20.45 -8.55 2.47
C GLY A 51 20.95 -7.58 1.39
N VAL A 52 20.30 -7.50 0.21
CA VAL A 52 20.80 -6.70 -0.92
C VAL A 52 19.86 -5.56 -1.29
N GLY A 53 20.38 -4.33 -1.32
CA GLY A 53 19.70 -3.12 -1.79
C GLY A 53 18.73 -2.47 -0.80
N ARG A 54 18.03 -1.40 -1.22
CA ARG A 54 17.03 -0.72 -0.38
C ARG A 54 15.88 -1.67 0.00
N PRO A 55 15.32 -1.58 1.23
CA PRO A 55 14.09 -2.27 1.59
C PRO A 55 12.99 -2.00 0.56
N GLY A 56 12.25 -3.05 0.21
CA GLY A 56 11.07 -2.91 -0.64
C GLY A 56 10.01 -2.01 0.00
N LEU A 57 9.16 -1.41 -0.84
CA LEU A 57 7.94 -0.76 -0.39
C LEU A 57 7.04 -1.76 0.34
N PRO A 58 6.22 -1.33 1.33
CA PRO A 58 5.28 -2.20 2.02
C PRO A 58 4.41 -2.99 1.03
N THR A 59 4.28 -4.31 1.26
CA THR A 59 3.52 -5.17 0.35
C THR A 59 2.06 -4.72 0.26
N ARG A 60 1.43 -4.33 1.38
CA ARG A 60 0.05 -3.83 1.40
C ARG A 60 -0.13 -2.56 0.56
N LEU A 61 0.84 -1.64 0.58
CA LEU A 61 0.82 -0.44 -0.25
C LEU A 61 0.78 -0.81 -1.74
N MET A 62 1.69 -1.68 -2.18
CA MET A 62 1.77 -2.08 -3.58
C MET A 62 0.53 -2.84 -4.04
N VAL A 63 0.10 -3.84 -3.26
CA VAL A 63 -1.12 -4.61 -3.57
C VAL A 63 -2.35 -3.73 -3.58
N GLY A 64 -2.50 -2.86 -2.57
CA GLY A 64 -3.63 -1.93 -2.45
C GLY A 64 -3.76 -1.02 -3.68
N LEU A 65 -2.65 -0.41 -4.11
CA LEU A 65 -2.64 0.42 -5.31
C LEU A 65 -3.00 -0.37 -6.57
N HIS A 66 -2.49 -1.59 -6.73
CA HIS A 66 -2.84 -2.41 -7.90
C HIS A 66 -4.30 -2.88 -7.90
N LEU A 67 -4.88 -3.17 -6.73
CA LEU A 67 -6.30 -3.51 -6.60
C LEU A 67 -7.19 -2.32 -6.96
N ILE A 68 -6.95 -1.14 -6.36
CA ILE A 68 -7.71 0.08 -6.67
C ILE A 68 -7.59 0.43 -8.15
N LYS A 69 -6.36 0.39 -8.68
CA LYS A 69 -6.10 0.62 -10.10
C LYS A 69 -6.98 -0.27 -10.98
N HIS A 70 -7.05 -1.56 -10.68
CA HIS A 70 -7.81 -2.51 -11.46
C HIS A 70 -9.33 -2.33 -11.30
N MET A 71 -9.81 -2.16 -10.07
CA MET A 71 -11.24 -1.95 -9.76
C MET A 71 -11.80 -0.71 -10.46
N ASP A 72 -11.01 0.36 -10.54
CA ASP A 72 -11.43 1.65 -11.06
C ASP A 72 -10.93 1.95 -12.49
N GLY A 73 -10.24 1.01 -13.14
CA GLY A 73 -9.73 1.18 -14.50
C GLY A 73 -8.69 2.30 -14.67
N LEU A 74 -7.86 2.55 -13.66
CA LEU A 74 -6.91 3.67 -13.63
C LEU A 74 -5.56 3.32 -14.28
N SER A 75 -4.82 4.35 -14.70
CA SER A 75 -3.38 4.24 -15.00
C SER A 75 -2.54 4.20 -13.71
N ASP A 76 -1.23 3.93 -13.83
CA ASP A 76 -0.31 4.00 -12.67
C ASP A 76 -0.22 5.44 -12.13
N GLU A 77 -0.20 6.43 -13.02
CA GLU A 77 -0.19 7.85 -12.67
C GLU A 77 -1.50 8.25 -11.97
N ALA A 78 -2.64 7.82 -12.51
CA ALA A 78 -3.95 8.19 -11.99
C ALA A 78 -4.22 7.57 -10.60
N VAL A 79 -3.80 6.31 -10.36
CA VAL A 79 -3.93 5.72 -9.03
C VAL A 79 -2.99 6.37 -8.01
N CYS A 80 -1.79 6.79 -8.43
CA CYS A 80 -0.89 7.56 -7.57
C CYS A 80 -1.48 8.94 -7.22
N ALA A 81 -2.13 9.63 -8.16
CA ALA A 81 -2.83 10.87 -7.87
C ALA A 81 -4.00 10.62 -6.90
N ARG A 82 -4.83 9.60 -7.16
CA ARG A 82 -5.95 9.24 -6.27
C ARG A 82 -5.51 8.86 -4.85
N PHE A 83 -4.32 8.26 -4.69
CA PHE A 83 -3.74 8.00 -3.37
C PHE A 83 -3.50 9.31 -2.59
N LEU A 84 -3.03 10.37 -3.24
CA LEU A 84 -2.77 11.65 -2.58
C LEU A 84 -4.07 12.38 -2.16
N ASP A 85 -5.16 12.17 -2.88
CA ASP A 85 -6.39 12.92 -2.68
C ASP A 85 -7.41 12.20 -1.78
N SER A 86 -7.20 10.92 -1.44
CA SER A 86 -8.22 10.10 -0.78
C SER A 86 -7.73 9.39 0.50
N PRO A 87 -8.22 9.77 1.70
CA PRO A 87 -7.87 9.08 2.94
C PRO A 87 -8.32 7.62 2.94
N TYR A 88 -9.41 7.31 2.23
CA TYR A 88 -9.91 5.95 2.07
C TYR A 88 -8.93 5.06 1.29
N VAL A 89 -8.31 5.59 0.22
CA VAL A 89 -7.31 4.84 -0.56
C VAL A 89 -6.03 4.63 0.24
N GLN A 90 -5.59 5.64 1.00
CA GLN A 90 -4.40 5.50 1.86
C GLN A 90 -4.62 4.47 2.96
N LEU A 91 -5.77 4.51 3.64
CA LEU A 91 -6.14 3.50 4.64
C LEU A 91 -6.22 2.10 4.02
N PHE A 92 -6.83 1.97 2.84
CA PHE A 92 -6.88 0.70 2.13
C PHE A 92 -5.46 0.15 1.87
N CYS A 93 -4.55 1.02 1.43
CA CYS A 93 -3.14 0.73 1.18
C CYS A 93 -2.29 0.53 2.45
N GLY A 94 -2.86 0.70 3.64
CA GLY A 94 -2.21 0.40 4.92
C GLY A 94 -1.49 1.56 5.58
N GLU A 95 -1.72 2.79 5.12
CA GLU A 95 -1.30 3.98 5.87
C GLU A 95 -2.15 4.11 7.15
N THR A 96 -1.52 4.65 8.19
CA THR A 96 -2.16 4.87 9.50
C THR A 96 -2.50 6.34 9.70
N HIS A 97 -1.81 7.23 8.99
CA HIS A 97 -2.02 8.68 8.99
C HIS A 97 -2.06 9.19 7.54
N PHE A 98 -2.77 10.29 7.32
CA PHE A 98 -2.89 10.85 5.98
C PHE A 98 -1.55 11.41 5.49
N GLN A 99 -1.10 10.97 4.32
CA GLN A 99 0.13 11.36 3.66
C GLN A 99 -0.16 12.40 2.58
N HIS A 100 0.57 13.51 2.59
CA HIS A 100 0.47 14.56 1.57
C HIS A 100 1.48 14.39 0.43
N ALA A 101 2.35 13.37 0.52
CA ALA A 101 3.35 13.06 -0.48
C ALA A 101 3.33 11.56 -0.81
N LEU A 102 3.72 11.22 -2.03
CA LEU A 102 3.77 9.82 -2.45
C LEU A 102 4.92 9.11 -1.72
N PRO A 103 4.66 7.98 -1.03
CA PRO A 103 5.70 7.18 -0.38
C PRO A 103 6.56 6.37 -1.39
N LEU A 104 6.25 6.49 -2.68
CA LEU A 104 6.84 5.74 -3.78
C LEU A 104 7.11 6.64 -4.98
N ASP A 105 8.15 6.28 -5.74
CA ASP A 105 8.30 6.76 -7.11
C ASP A 105 7.32 6.01 -8.03
N ARG A 106 6.62 6.69 -8.94
CA ARG A 106 5.54 6.11 -9.77
C ARG A 106 6.00 4.88 -10.55
N SER A 107 7.24 4.89 -11.05
CA SER A 107 7.79 3.75 -11.80
C SER A 107 8.01 2.50 -10.92
N SER A 108 7.86 2.61 -9.60
CA SER A 108 7.84 1.48 -8.67
C SER A 108 6.67 0.53 -8.91
N MET A 109 5.52 1.03 -9.41
CA MET A 109 4.39 0.17 -9.79
C MET A 109 4.76 -0.78 -10.93
N THR A 110 5.40 -0.27 -11.98
CA THR A 110 5.90 -1.09 -13.09
C THR A 110 6.98 -2.05 -12.64
N ARG A 111 7.96 -1.60 -11.84
CA ARG A 111 9.02 -2.47 -11.32
C ARG A 111 8.47 -3.58 -10.44
N TRP A 112 7.45 -3.28 -9.64
CA TRP A 112 6.84 -4.27 -8.75
C TRP A 112 6.05 -5.32 -9.53
N ARG A 113 5.25 -4.93 -10.53
CA ARG A 113 4.60 -5.88 -11.44
C ARG A 113 5.60 -6.83 -12.11
N LYS A 114 6.71 -6.30 -12.64
CA LYS A 114 7.76 -7.13 -13.24
C LYS A 114 8.39 -8.11 -12.25
N ARG A 115 8.47 -7.73 -10.97
CA ARG A 115 9.01 -8.58 -9.91
C ARG A 115 8.05 -9.70 -9.52
N ILE A 116 6.76 -9.39 -9.36
CA ILE A 116 5.76 -10.37 -8.91
C ILE A 116 5.19 -11.23 -10.04
N GLY A 117 5.22 -10.72 -11.27
CA GLY A 117 4.76 -11.40 -12.48
C GLY A 117 5.90 -11.91 -13.35
N ALA A 118 7.12 -12.03 -12.82
CA ALA A 118 8.15 -12.82 -13.48
C ALA A 118 7.66 -14.27 -13.51
N GLU A 119 7.26 -14.73 -14.69
CA GLU A 119 6.74 -16.07 -14.94
C GLU A 119 7.67 -17.12 -14.32
N ARG A 120 7.05 -18.14 -13.71
CA ARG A 120 7.65 -19.45 -13.55
C ARG A 120 7.35 -20.27 -14.78
#